data_AF-A0A3D0DXY1-F1
#
_entry.id   AF-A0A3D0DXY1-F1
#
_cell.length_a   1.000
_cell.length_b   1.000
_cell.length_c   1.000
_cell.angle_alpha   90.00
_cell.angle_beta   90.00
_cell.angle_gamma   90.00
#
_symmetry.space_group_name_H-M   'P 1'
#
loop_
_entity.id
_entity.type
_entity.pdbx_description
1 polymer ?
#
loop_
_entity_poly.entity_id
_entity_poly.type
_entity_poly.pdbx_seq_one_letter_code
_entity_poly.pdbx_strand_id
1 'polypeptide(L)'
;MEQLDLPAVRFPQVRQRSLHLAEPLSSEDCCAQSMPDASPIKWHLAHTTWFFETFILEQYEESFAPFHQAFRVLFNSYYNGVGAKHPRLQRGLLTRPSLSEVRAYRQDVDRRMGRLLAQRGNDAALDRRVAALVELGLQHEQQHQELMLTDLKHLLAQNPLSPAYVDEPLGAAPAPGPLAWIRCEGGLAEIGHDGRGFCFDNELPRHRAYLAPFEIASRLATNGEYLEFIEAGGYRDPNLWLAEG
;
A
#
# COMPACT_ATOMS: atom_id res chain seq x y z
N MET A 1 -27.96 1.67 13.13
CA MET A 1 -27.57 0.85 11.97
C MET A 1 -26.55 1.68 11.21
N GLU A 2 -25.33 1.70 11.74
CA GLU A 2 -24.25 2.57 11.25
C GLU A 2 -23.89 2.13 9.83
N GLN A 3 -23.91 3.07 8.89
CA GLN A 3 -23.59 2.82 7.48
C GLN A 3 -22.14 2.38 7.38
N LEU A 4 -21.90 1.06 7.37
CA LEU A 4 -20.71 0.51 6.75
C LEU A 4 -20.76 0.98 5.30
N ASP A 5 -19.92 1.97 4.96
CA ASP A 5 -19.74 2.42 3.58
C ASP A 5 -19.45 1.19 2.73
N LEU A 6 -20.43 0.83 1.91
CA LEU A 6 -20.37 -0.39 1.12
C LEU A 6 -19.11 -0.33 0.25
N PRO A 7 -18.28 -1.39 0.17
CA PRO A 7 -17.06 -1.39 -0.64
C PRO A 7 -17.25 -0.88 -2.07
N ALA A 8 -18.46 -1.03 -2.63
CA ALA A 8 -18.85 -0.46 -3.92
C ALA A 8 -18.77 1.08 -4.02
N VAL A 9 -19.05 1.80 -2.93
CA VAL A 9 -18.96 3.27 -2.86
C VAL A 9 -17.51 3.73 -2.78
N ARG A 10 -16.69 3.03 -1.98
CA ARG A 10 -15.27 3.34 -1.78
C ARG A 10 -14.40 2.93 -2.97
N PHE A 11 -14.80 1.89 -3.72
CA PHE A 11 -14.04 1.37 -4.86
C PHE A 11 -13.55 2.47 -5.82
N PRO A 12 -14.42 3.29 -6.44
CA PRO A 12 -13.94 4.33 -7.36
C PRO A 12 -13.01 5.36 -6.69
N GLN A 13 -13.23 5.70 -5.41
CA GLN A 13 -12.42 6.68 -4.68
C GLN A 13 -10.99 6.18 -4.45
N VAL A 14 -10.84 4.94 -3.97
CA VAL A 14 -9.53 4.31 -3.76
C VAL A 14 -8.82 4.12 -5.09
N ARG A 15 -9.51 3.65 -6.13
CA ARG A 15 -8.92 3.46 -7.47
C ARG A 15 -8.43 4.78 -8.08
N GLN A 16 -9.19 5.87 -7.88
CA GLN A 16 -8.82 7.20 -8.34
C GLN A 16 -7.62 7.77 -7.59
N ARG A 17 -7.48 7.49 -6.28
CA ARG A 17 -6.33 7.94 -5.50
C ARG A 17 -5.00 7.46 -6.10
N SER A 18 -4.92 6.21 -6.53
CA SER A 18 -3.71 5.68 -7.21
C SER A 18 -3.42 6.42 -8.53
N LEU A 19 -4.45 6.82 -9.28
CA LEU A 19 -4.25 7.61 -10.50
C LEU A 19 -3.78 9.03 -10.20
N HIS A 20 -4.31 9.68 -9.14
CA HIS A 20 -3.83 10.99 -8.69
C HIS A 20 -2.37 10.96 -8.24
N LEU A 21 -1.93 9.90 -7.57
CA LEU A 21 -0.52 9.76 -7.17
C LEU A 21 0.44 9.60 -8.36
N ALA A 22 -0.06 9.12 -9.50
CA ALA A 22 0.72 8.94 -10.72
C ALA A 22 0.45 10.03 -11.77
N GLU A 23 -0.33 11.06 -11.45
CA GLU A 23 -0.69 12.12 -12.38
C GLU A 23 0.47 13.10 -12.66
N PRO A 24 1.28 13.51 -11.66
CA PRO A 24 2.40 14.41 -11.92
C PRO A 24 3.59 13.77 -12.66
N LEU A 25 3.54 12.46 -12.89
CA LEU A 25 4.69 11.66 -13.33
C LEU A 25 4.74 11.50 -14.84
N SER A 26 5.96 11.57 -15.39
CA SER A 26 6.21 11.20 -16.78
C SER A 26 6.09 9.68 -16.98
N SER A 27 6.10 9.24 -18.24
CA SER A 27 6.12 7.80 -18.53
C SER A 27 7.44 7.15 -18.11
N GLU A 28 8.53 7.91 -18.17
CA GLU A 28 9.88 7.55 -17.78
C GLU A 28 9.95 7.27 -16.28
N ASP A 29 9.42 8.18 -15.45
CA ASP A 29 9.34 8.02 -13.99
C ASP A 29 8.54 6.75 -13.64
N CYS A 30 7.46 6.49 -14.37
CA CYS A 30 6.61 5.34 -14.11
C CYS A 30 7.23 3.98 -14.49
N CYS A 31 8.33 3.96 -15.24
CA CYS A 31 8.98 2.74 -15.72
C CYS A 31 10.19 2.29 -14.89
N ALA A 32 10.84 3.23 -14.20
CA ALA A 32 12.11 2.97 -13.53
C ALA A 32 11.95 2.17 -12.23
N GLN A 33 12.99 1.42 -11.86
CA GLN A 33 13.13 0.73 -10.57
C GLN A 33 14.45 1.19 -9.94
N SER A 34 14.37 1.94 -8.85
CA SER A 34 15.53 2.61 -8.24
C SER A 34 16.35 1.70 -7.31
N MET A 35 15.76 0.62 -6.80
CA MET A 35 16.42 -0.40 -5.99
C MET A 35 15.62 -1.73 -6.02
N PRO A 36 16.24 -2.87 -5.64
CA PRO A 36 15.57 -4.18 -5.52
C PRO A 36 14.23 -4.18 -4.81
N ASP A 37 14.07 -3.35 -3.77
CA ASP A 37 12.84 -3.31 -2.99
C ASP A 37 11.75 -2.42 -3.59
N ALA A 38 12.13 -1.43 -4.39
CA ALA A 38 11.19 -0.58 -5.09
C ALA A 38 10.56 -1.32 -6.28
N SER A 39 9.38 -0.89 -6.73
CA SER A 39 8.76 -1.29 -7.98
C SER A 39 8.41 -0.05 -8.82
N PRO A 40 8.41 -0.17 -10.17
CA PRO A 40 7.95 0.91 -11.02
C PRO A 40 6.51 1.30 -10.72
N ILE A 41 6.19 2.59 -10.82
CA ILE A 41 4.82 3.09 -10.54
C ILE A 41 3.80 2.41 -11.47
N LYS A 42 4.15 2.18 -12.75
CA LYS A 42 3.26 1.43 -13.66
C LYS A 42 3.05 -0.02 -13.21
N TRP A 43 4.02 -0.63 -12.52
CA TRP A 43 3.85 -1.96 -11.96
C TRP A 43 2.87 -1.94 -10.80
N HIS A 44 2.93 -0.95 -9.90
CA HIS A 44 1.93 -0.80 -8.82
C HIS A 44 0.50 -0.61 -9.36
N LEU A 45 0.35 0.27 -10.37
CA LEU A 45 -0.91 0.52 -11.04
C LEU A 45 -1.50 -0.75 -11.68
N ALA A 46 -0.65 -1.56 -12.31
CA ALA A 46 -1.07 -2.81 -12.92
C ALA A 46 -1.32 -3.92 -11.88
N HIS A 47 -0.47 -4.03 -10.85
CA HIS A 47 -0.57 -5.06 -9.82
C HIS A 47 -1.82 -4.94 -8.97
N THR A 48 -2.17 -3.73 -8.55
CA THR A 48 -3.44 -3.49 -7.84
C THR A 48 -4.65 -3.84 -8.70
N THR A 49 -4.57 -3.65 -10.01
CA THR A 49 -5.61 -4.04 -10.97
C THR A 49 -5.68 -5.56 -11.16
N TRP A 50 -4.52 -6.20 -11.24
CA TRP A 50 -4.37 -7.65 -11.31
C TRP A 50 -5.01 -8.35 -10.11
N PHE A 51 -4.97 -7.74 -8.92
CA PHE A 51 -5.65 -8.27 -7.74
C PHE A 51 -7.15 -8.44 -8.00
N PHE A 52 -7.82 -7.38 -8.46
CA PHE A 52 -9.27 -7.42 -8.74
C PHE A 52 -9.61 -8.35 -9.90
N GLU A 53 -8.79 -8.37 -10.96
CA GLU A 53 -9.02 -9.27 -12.09
C GLU A 53 -8.89 -10.75 -11.68
N THR A 54 -7.86 -11.08 -10.91
CA THR A 54 -7.51 -12.47 -10.54
C THR A 54 -8.40 -13.02 -9.42
N PHE A 55 -8.59 -12.26 -8.34
CA PHE A 55 -9.29 -12.77 -7.16
C PHE A 55 -10.79 -12.54 -7.18
N ILE A 56 -11.28 -11.69 -8.09
CA ILE A 56 -12.70 -11.34 -8.17
C ILE A 56 -13.27 -11.62 -9.56
N LEU A 57 -12.83 -10.91 -10.61
CA LEU A 57 -13.44 -11.05 -11.93
C LEU A 57 -13.33 -12.47 -12.48
N GLU A 58 -12.16 -13.12 -12.35
CA GLU A 58 -11.94 -14.50 -12.81
C GLU A 58 -12.91 -15.51 -12.20
N GLN A 59 -13.37 -15.26 -10.97
CA GLN A 59 -14.21 -16.18 -10.23
C GLN A 59 -15.71 -15.86 -10.35
N TYR A 60 -16.06 -14.59 -10.53
CA TYR A 60 -17.45 -14.13 -10.36
C TYR A 60 -18.03 -13.42 -11.61
N GLU A 61 -17.22 -13.14 -12.64
CA GLU A 61 -17.75 -12.66 -13.92
C GLU A 61 -18.18 -13.84 -14.80
N GLU A 62 -19.46 -13.89 -15.19
CA GLU A 62 -20.07 -15.02 -15.91
C GLU A 62 -19.33 -15.41 -17.21
N SER A 63 -18.82 -14.43 -17.95
CA SER A 63 -18.08 -14.63 -19.20
C SER A 63 -16.67 -14.07 -19.10
N PHE A 64 -15.95 -14.44 -18.03
CA PHE A 64 -14.61 -13.92 -17.78
C PHE A 64 -13.65 -14.20 -18.95
N ALA A 65 -13.00 -13.13 -19.41
CA ALA A 65 -11.80 -13.20 -20.22
C ALA A 65 -10.75 -12.25 -19.62
N PRO A 66 -9.47 -12.66 -19.53
CA PRO A 66 -8.42 -11.77 -19.05
C PRO A 66 -8.20 -10.63 -20.06
N PHE A 67 -7.89 -9.43 -19.56
CA PHE A 67 -7.51 -8.29 -20.41
C PHE A 67 -6.32 -8.64 -21.32
N HIS A 68 -5.31 -9.30 -20.75
CA HIS A 68 -4.17 -9.82 -21.49
C HIS A 68 -3.58 -11.04 -20.75
N GLN A 69 -3.42 -12.18 -21.44
CA GLN A 69 -3.00 -13.43 -20.81
C GLN A 69 -1.67 -13.33 -20.04
N ALA A 70 -0.68 -12.62 -20.59
CA ALA A 70 0.62 -12.45 -19.95
C ALA A 70 0.57 -11.64 -18.63
N PHE A 71 -0.45 -10.80 -18.42
CA PHE A 71 -0.53 -9.93 -17.23
C PHE A 71 -0.68 -10.72 -15.94
N ARG A 72 -1.26 -11.93 -16.02
CA ARG A 72 -1.34 -12.86 -14.89
C ARG A 72 0.03 -13.14 -14.27
N VAL A 73 1.07 -13.28 -15.10
CA VAL A 73 2.44 -13.58 -14.65
C VAL A 73 3.23 -12.30 -14.37
N LEU A 74 3.09 -11.27 -15.22
CA LEU A 74 3.85 -10.02 -15.08
C LEU A 74 3.52 -9.25 -13.79
N PHE A 75 2.27 -9.33 -13.36
CA PHE A 75 1.75 -8.57 -12.23
C PHE A 75 1.38 -9.43 -11.01
N ASN A 76 1.74 -10.72 -11.00
CA ASN A 76 1.73 -11.50 -9.76
C ASN A 76 2.92 -11.06 -8.88
N SER A 77 2.64 -10.66 -7.64
CA SER A 77 3.66 -10.22 -6.69
C SER A 77 4.43 -11.40 -6.10
N TYR A 78 3.73 -12.30 -5.41
CA TYR A 78 4.30 -13.41 -4.65
C TYR A 78 3.31 -14.57 -4.41
N TYR A 79 2.14 -14.57 -5.05
CA TYR A 79 1.12 -15.60 -4.88
C TYR A 79 1.52 -16.87 -5.64
N ASN A 80 2.36 -17.70 -5.03
CA ASN A 80 2.84 -18.96 -5.63
C ASN A 80 1.69 -19.93 -5.93
N GLY A 81 0.59 -19.88 -5.15
CA GLY A 81 -0.62 -20.67 -5.41
C GLY A 81 -1.40 -20.22 -6.66
N VAL A 82 -1.20 -18.99 -7.15
CA VAL A 82 -1.81 -18.49 -8.39
C VAL A 82 -1.00 -18.91 -9.62
N GLY A 83 0.33 -18.95 -9.49
CA GLY A 83 1.22 -19.43 -10.55
C GLY A 83 2.56 -18.71 -10.60
N ALA A 84 3.19 -18.74 -11.78
CA ALA A 84 4.46 -18.08 -12.04
C ALA A 84 4.40 -16.55 -11.84
N LYS A 85 5.56 -15.93 -11.65
CA LYS A 85 5.73 -14.48 -11.52
C LYS A 85 6.98 -14.00 -12.24
N HIS A 86 6.92 -12.77 -12.77
CA HIS A 86 8.13 -12.08 -13.22
C HIS A 86 9.05 -11.76 -12.03
N PRO A 87 10.39 -11.93 -12.14
CA PRO A 87 11.30 -11.64 -11.04
C PRO A 87 11.20 -10.19 -10.54
N ARG A 88 11.03 -10.00 -9.22
CA ARG A 88 10.90 -8.66 -8.60
C ARG A 88 12.03 -7.71 -8.96
N LEU A 89 13.27 -8.22 -8.96
CA LEU A 89 14.48 -7.45 -9.28
C LEU A 89 14.54 -6.94 -10.72
N GLN A 90 13.68 -7.47 -11.60
CA GLN A 90 13.67 -7.18 -13.03
C GLN A 90 12.38 -6.47 -13.46
N ARG A 91 11.57 -5.96 -12.53
CA ARG A 91 10.33 -5.22 -12.86
C ARG A 91 10.62 -3.97 -13.66
N GLY A 92 11.71 -3.26 -13.36
CA GLY A 92 12.17 -2.08 -14.10
C GLY A 92 12.64 -2.35 -15.53
N LEU A 93 12.86 -3.61 -15.91
CA LEU A 93 13.23 -4.00 -17.27
C LEU A 93 12.01 -4.19 -18.20
N LEU A 94 10.80 -4.17 -17.64
CA LEU A 94 9.56 -4.33 -18.41
C LEU A 94 9.21 -3.02 -19.12
N THR A 95 9.74 -2.78 -20.30
CA THR A 95 9.35 -1.63 -21.14
C THR A 95 7.93 -1.76 -21.69
N ARG A 96 7.40 -2.99 -21.76
CA ARG A 96 6.00 -3.29 -22.06
C ARG A 96 5.35 -4.09 -20.93
N PRO A 97 4.05 -3.89 -20.64
CA PRO A 97 3.15 -2.89 -21.25
C PRO A 97 3.57 -1.44 -20.91
N SER A 98 3.22 -0.53 -21.82
CA SER A 98 3.36 0.91 -21.65
C SER A 98 2.44 1.44 -20.55
N LEU A 99 2.70 2.66 -20.06
CA LEU A 99 1.83 3.30 -19.05
C LEU A 99 0.40 3.48 -19.56
N SER A 100 0.20 3.81 -20.84
CA SER A 100 -1.14 3.94 -21.44
C SER A 100 -1.87 2.59 -21.50
N GLU A 101 -1.19 1.50 -21.84
CA GLU A 101 -1.76 0.13 -21.79
C GLU A 101 -2.13 -0.28 -20.36
N VAL A 102 -1.32 0.08 -19.36
CA VAL A 102 -1.65 -0.14 -17.93
C VAL A 102 -2.87 0.69 -17.51
N ARG A 103 -2.99 1.95 -17.97
CA ARG A 103 -4.19 2.77 -17.71
C ARG A 103 -5.44 2.21 -18.39
N ALA A 104 -5.31 1.67 -19.61
CA ALA A 104 -6.40 0.98 -20.29
C ALA A 104 -6.82 -0.30 -19.55
N TYR A 105 -5.86 -1.07 -19.03
CA TYR A 105 -6.12 -2.23 -18.20
C TYR A 105 -6.90 -1.86 -16.93
N ARG A 106 -6.48 -0.79 -16.24
CA ARG A 106 -7.21 -0.24 -15.08
C ARG A 106 -8.65 0.09 -15.43
N GLN A 107 -8.86 0.87 -16.49
CA GLN A 107 -10.19 1.29 -16.91
C GLN A 107 -11.10 0.10 -17.27
N ASP A 108 -10.56 -0.92 -17.93
CA ASP A 108 -11.32 -2.13 -18.26
C ASP A 108 -11.80 -2.87 -17.00
N VAL A 109 -10.87 -3.15 -16.08
CA VAL A 109 -11.17 -3.86 -14.83
C VAL A 109 -12.10 -3.04 -13.94
N ASP A 110 -11.91 -1.72 -13.83
CA ASP A 110 -12.78 -0.85 -13.05
C ASP A 110 -14.21 -0.86 -13.60
N ARG A 111 -14.38 -0.83 -14.92
CA ARG A 111 -15.69 -0.93 -15.59
C ARG A 111 -16.34 -2.30 -15.37
N ARG A 112 -15.56 -3.38 -15.38
CA ARG A 112 -16.04 -4.76 -15.12
C ARG A 112 -16.45 -4.95 -13.67
N MET A 113 -15.62 -4.48 -12.74
CA MET A 113 -15.94 -4.42 -11.31
C MET A 113 -17.20 -3.60 -11.06
N GLY A 114 -17.37 -2.45 -11.70
CA GLY A 114 -18.59 -1.65 -11.60
C GLY A 114 -19.84 -2.41 -12.02
N ARG A 115 -19.79 -3.22 -13.08
CA ARG A 115 -20.90 -4.09 -13.48
C ARG A 115 -21.17 -5.20 -12.45
N LEU A 116 -20.12 -5.89 -12.01
CA LEU A 116 -20.23 -6.96 -11.01
C LEU A 116 -20.85 -6.43 -9.71
N LEU A 117 -20.43 -5.26 -9.25
CA LEU A 117 -20.92 -4.64 -8.01
C LEU A 117 -22.35 -4.09 -8.12
N ALA A 118 -22.78 -3.74 -9.33
CA ALA A 118 -24.17 -3.34 -9.60
C ALA A 118 -25.13 -4.54 -9.69
N GLN A 119 -24.62 -5.71 -10.09
CA GLN A 119 -25.37 -6.97 -10.14
C GLN A 119 -25.49 -7.56 -8.73
N ARG A 120 -26.38 -7.01 -7.89
CA ARG A 120 -26.74 -7.66 -6.62
C ARG A 120 -27.59 -8.90 -6.92
N GLY A 121 -27.13 -10.06 -6.45
CA GLY A 121 -27.79 -11.34 -6.69
C GLY A 121 -28.89 -11.64 -5.67
N ASN A 122 -29.54 -12.80 -5.85
CA ASN A 122 -30.43 -13.40 -4.86
C ASN A 122 -29.67 -14.21 -3.78
N ASP A 123 -28.33 -14.30 -3.87
CA ASP A 123 -27.48 -15.05 -2.95
C ASP A 123 -26.69 -14.10 -2.02
N ALA A 124 -27.23 -13.90 -0.82
CA ALA A 124 -26.62 -13.03 0.17
C ALA A 124 -25.26 -13.54 0.69
N ALA A 125 -24.96 -14.84 0.60
CA ALA A 125 -23.67 -15.37 1.03
C ALA A 125 -22.57 -15.07 0.00
N LEU A 126 -22.90 -15.21 -1.29
CA LEU A 126 -22.04 -14.81 -2.39
C LEU A 126 -21.74 -13.30 -2.33
N ASP A 127 -22.77 -12.47 -2.16
CA ASP A 127 -22.62 -11.02 -2.05
C ASP A 127 -21.67 -10.61 -0.91
N ARG A 128 -21.76 -11.28 0.24
CA ARG A 128 -20.84 -11.03 1.38
C ARG A 128 -19.41 -11.41 1.06
N ARG A 129 -19.20 -12.54 0.36
CA ARG A 129 -17.85 -12.98 -0.03
C ARG A 129 -17.20 -12.03 -1.02
N VAL A 130 -17.95 -11.60 -2.04
CA VAL A 130 -17.48 -10.59 -3.00
C VAL A 130 -17.15 -9.28 -2.28
N ALA A 131 -18.05 -8.80 -1.42
CA ALA A 131 -17.81 -7.58 -0.64
C ALA A 131 -16.53 -7.66 0.21
N ALA A 132 -16.28 -8.79 0.87
CA ALA A 132 -15.07 -8.99 1.66
C ALA A 132 -13.79 -9.00 0.80
N LEU A 133 -13.82 -9.64 -0.38
CA LEU A 133 -12.69 -9.64 -1.32
C LEU A 133 -12.43 -8.25 -1.92
N VAL A 134 -13.50 -7.50 -2.20
CA VAL A 134 -13.39 -6.11 -2.66
C VAL A 134 -12.74 -5.28 -1.56
N GLU A 135 -13.21 -5.36 -0.32
CA GLU A 135 -12.60 -4.63 0.81
C GLU A 135 -11.12 -4.99 0.98
N LEU A 136 -10.76 -6.27 0.93
CA LEU A 136 -9.36 -6.70 0.96
C LEU A 136 -8.54 -6.11 -0.20
N GLY A 137 -9.08 -6.12 -1.42
CA GLY A 137 -8.43 -5.52 -2.58
C GLY A 137 -8.25 -4.01 -2.47
N LEU A 138 -9.20 -3.30 -1.85
CA LEU A 138 -9.09 -1.87 -1.58
C LEU A 138 -7.98 -1.57 -0.57
N GLN A 139 -7.94 -2.33 0.52
CA GLN A 139 -6.90 -2.18 1.56
C GLN A 139 -5.52 -2.52 1.00
N HIS A 140 -5.42 -3.56 0.17
CA HIS A 140 -4.22 -3.89 -0.59
C HIS A 140 -3.78 -2.76 -1.54
N GLU A 141 -4.72 -2.10 -2.23
CA GLU A 141 -4.37 -0.94 -3.06
C GLU A 141 -3.92 0.25 -2.23
N GLN A 142 -4.50 0.48 -1.04
CA GLN A 142 -4.04 1.53 -0.13
C GLN A 142 -2.61 1.26 0.39
N GLN A 143 -2.24 0.01 0.66
CA GLN A 143 -0.83 -0.36 0.92
C GLN A 143 0.06 0.01 -0.27
N HIS A 144 -0.40 -0.27 -1.50
CA HIS A 144 0.34 0.10 -2.70
C HIS A 144 0.39 1.60 -2.97
N GLN A 145 -0.58 2.38 -2.52
CA GLN A 145 -0.54 3.84 -2.60
C GLN A 145 0.55 4.43 -1.71
N GLU A 146 0.77 3.86 -0.53
CA GLU A 146 1.91 4.24 0.33
C GLU A 146 3.23 3.84 -0.34
N LEU A 147 3.33 2.60 -0.85
CA LEU A 147 4.54 2.13 -1.55
C LEU A 147 4.87 2.97 -2.80
N MET A 148 3.86 3.40 -3.55
CA MET A 148 4.07 4.31 -4.69
C MET A 148 4.79 5.59 -4.26
N LEU A 149 4.43 6.17 -3.11
CA LEU A 149 5.06 7.39 -2.60
C LEU A 149 6.49 7.12 -2.12
N THR A 150 6.76 6.02 -1.43
CA THR A 150 8.11 5.69 -0.95
C THR A 150 9.05 5.35 -2.11
N ASP A 151 8.57 4.57 -3.07
CA ASP A 151 9.35 4.11 -4.22
C ASP A 151 9.67 5.28 -5.15
N LEU A 152 8.68 6.15 -5.37
CA LEU A 152 8.87 7.40 -6.10
C LEU A 152 9.86 8.33 -5.39
N LYS A 153 9.74 8.51 -4.08
CA LYS A 153 10.65 9.36 -3.31
C LYS A 153 12.09 8.88 -3.45
N HIS A 154 12.33 7.57 -3.34
CA HIS A 154 13.67 7.01 -3.54
C HIS A 154 14.14 7.21 -4.99
N LEU A 155 13.28 7.00 -5.98
CA LEU A 155 13.60 7.20 -7.41
C LEU A 155 14.02 8.64 -7.70
N LEU A 156 13.22 9.63 -7.30
CA LEU A 156 13.51 11.04 -7.56
C LEU A 156 14.78 11.50 -6.84
N ALA A 157 15.06 10.95 -5.64
CA ALA A 157 16.29 11.22 -4.90
C ALA A 157 17.57 10.72 -5.60
N GLN A 158 17.48 9.76 -6.52
CA GLN A 158 18.63 9.31 -7.32
C GLN A 158 18.96 10.26 -8.48
N ASN A 159 18.04 11.15 -8.85
CA ASN A 159 18.22 11.98 -10.03
C ASN A 159 19.03 13.24 -9.65
N PRO A 160 20.19 13.51 -10.30
CA PRO A 160 21.04 14.66 -9.98
C PRO A 160 20.36 16.02 -10.25
N LEU A 161 19.28 16.04 -11.03
CA LEU A 161 18.48 17.24 -11.25
C LEU A 161 17.54 17.57 -10.08
N SER A 162 17.45 16.71 -9.06
CA SER A 162 16.60 16.88 -7.87
C SER A 162 15.14 17.26 -8.21
N PRO A 163 14.46 16.49 -9.07
CA PRO A 163 13.09 16.79 -9.47
C PRO A 163 12.15 16.75 -8.26
N ALA A 164 11.27 17.75 -8.16
CA ALA A 164 10.19 17.74 -7.20
C ALA A 164 9.06 16.82 -7.68
N TYR A 165 8.41 16.10 -6.75
CA TYR A 165 7.18 15.36 -7.08
C TYR A 165 5.98 16.30 -7.25
N VAL A 166 5.92 17.35 -6.42
CA VAL A 166 4.90 18.41 -6.48
C VAL A 166 5.65 19.73 -6.41
N ASP A 167 5.33 20.66 -7.31
CA ASP A 167 5.98 21.97 -7.38
C ASP A 167 5.62 22.88 -6.19
N GLU A 168 4.44 22.68 -5.60
CA GLU A 168 4.01 23.47 -4.45
C GLU A 168 4.74 23.04 -3.17
N PRO A 169 5.42 23.99 -2.49
CA PRO A 169 6.09 23.69 -1.23
C PRO A 169 5.05 23.31 -0.18
N LEU A 170 5.31 22.22 0.54
CA LEU A 170 4.55 21.88 1.73
C LEU A 170 4.71 22.99 2.78
N GLY A 171 3.59 23.42 3.37
CA GLY A 171 3.62 24.37 4.47
C GLY A 171 4.48 23.88 5.63
N ALA A 172 5.06 24.82 6.38
CA ALA A 172 5.85 24.48 7.56
C ALA A 172 4.99 23.70 8.57
N ALA A 173 5.51 22.56 9.03
CA ALA A 173 4.88 21.84 10.12
C ALA A 173 4.91 22.70 11.40
N PRO A 174 3.86 22.65 12.23
CA PRO A 174 3.89 23.33 13.52
C PRO A 174 5.05 22.79 14.37
N ALA A 175 5.63 23.66 15.19
CA ALA A 175 6.66 23.24 16.13
C ALA A 175 6.11 22.13 17.05
N PRO A 176 6.89 21.07 17.31
CA PRO A 176 6.45 20.00 18.19
C PRO A 176 6.23 20.56 19.60
N GLY A 177 5.17 20.10 20.25
CA GLY A 177 4.94 20.41 21.67
C GLY A 177 6.05 19.85 22.57
N PRO A 178 6.09 20.26 23.86
CA PRO A 178 7.03 19.70 24.82
C PRO A 178 6.88 18.18 24.92
N LEU A 179 8.00 17.48 25.05
CA LEU A 179 8.00 16.03 25.28
C LEU A 179 7.41 15.75 26.67
N ALA A 180 6.43 14.85 26.73
CA ALA A 180 5.91 14.32 27.99
C ALA A 180 5.98 12.80 27.96
N TRP A 181 6.19 12.19 29.12
CA TRP A 181 6.16 10.74 29.28
C TRP A 181 4.76 10.29 29.68
N ILE A 182 4.17 9.43 28.86
CA ILE A 182 2.88 8.79 29.13
C ILE A 182 3.18 7.51 29.89
N ARG A 183 2.84 7.52 31.17
CA ARG A 183 3.04 6.38 32.05
C ARG A 183 1.99 5.30 31.83
N CYS A 184 2.45 4.07 31.70
CA CYS A 184 1.63 2.87 31.63
C CYS A 184 1.97 1.97 32.82
N GLU A 185 1.00 1.73 33.71
CA GLU A 185 1.21 0.90 34.91
C GLU A 185 1.53 -0.57 34.62
N GLY A 186 1.40 -1.01 33.37
CA GLY A 186 1.58 -2.40 32.97
C GLY A 186 0.43 -3.29 33.46
N GLY A 187 0.70 -4.58 33.57
CA GLY A 187 -0.27 -5.61 33.92
C GLY A 187 -0.73 -6.41 32.69
N LEU A 188 -1.87 -7.08 32.85
CA LEU A 188 -2.44 -7.92 31.81
C LEU A 188 -3.22 -7.05 30.81
N ALA A 189 -2.75 -7.00 29.56
CA ALA A 189 -3.39 -6.28 28.46
C ALA A 189 -3.92 -7.26 27.41
N GLU A 190 -4.95 -6.85 26.66
CA GLU A 190 -5.41 -7.55 25.46
C GLU A 190 -4.96 -6.77 24.21
N ILE A 191 -4.32 -7.47 23.27
CA ILE A 191 -3.83 -6.90 22.00
C ILE A 191 -4.37 -7.70 20.81
N GLY A 192 -4.57 -7.02 19.68
CA GLY A 192 -5.19 -7.56 18.46
C GLY A 192 -6.62 -7.06 18.25
N HIS A 193 -7.14 -7.22 17.02
CA HIS A 193 -8.44 -6.68 16.60
C HIS A 193 -9.61 -7.45 17.23
N ASP A 194 -10.61 -6.72 17.76
CA ASP A 194 -11.91 -7.24 18.22
C ASP A 194 -13.13 -6.54 17.59
N GLY A 195 -12.87 -5.64 16.65
CA GLY A 195 -13.89 -4.84 16.00
C GLY A 195 -14.70 -5.59 14.95
N ARG A 196 -15.73 -4.92 14.44
CA ARG A 196 -16.55 -5.41 13.31
C ARG A 196 -16.06 -4.93 11.94
N GLY A 197 -15.08 -4.03 11.92
CA GLY A 197 -14.45 -3.51 10.70
C GLY A 197 -13.43 -4.48 10.10
N PHE A 198 -12.91 -4.12 8.94
CA PHE A 198 -11.79 -4.82 8.32
C PHE A 198 -10.54 -4.77 9.22
N CYS A 199 -9.82 -5.88 9.26
CA CYS A 199 -8.43 -5.97 9.71
C CYS A 199 -7.71 -6.98 8.81
N PHE A 200 -6.38 -6.89 8.74
CA PHE A 200 -5.59 -7.98 8.18
C PHE A 200 -5.58 -9.18 9.14
N ASP A 201 -5.30 -10.35 8.60
CA ASP A 201 -5.27 -11.61 9.35
C ASP A 201 -4.17 -11.61 10.44
N ASN A 202 -3.06 -10.95 10.20
CA ASN A 202 -1.96 -10.78 11.16
C ASN A 202 -2.31 -9.93 12.39
N GLU A 203 -3.46 -9.25 12.39
CA GLU A 203 -4.00 -8.50 13.54
C GLU A 203 -4.83 -9.40 14.47
N LEU A 204 -5.00 -10.67 14.12
CA LEU A 204 -5.82 -11.67 14.80
C LEU A 204 -4.97 -12.88 15.29
N PRO A 205 -5.48 -13.64 16.28
CA PRO A 205 -6.61 -13.31 17.14
C PRO A 205 -6.21 -12.31 18.23
N ARG A 206 -7.21 -11.61 18.79
CA ARG A 206 -7.02 -10.87 20.03
C ARG A 206 -6.61 -11.83 21.16
N HIS A 207 -5.55 -11.50 21.87
CA HIS A 207 -4.98 -12.35 22.92
C HIS A 207 -4.40 -11.51 24.06
N ARG A 208 -4.06 -12.18 25.16
CA ARG A 208 -3.54 -11.54 26.37
C ARG A 208 -2.01 -11.51 26.37
N ALA A 209 -1.44 -10.38 26.76
CA ALA A 209 -0.02 -10.19 26.98
C ALA A 209 0.21 -9.51 28.33
N TYR A 210 1.28 -9.89 29.04
CA TYR A 210 1.68 -9.20 30.27
C TYR A 210 2.70 -8.12 29.92
N LEU A 211 2.45 -6.89 30.35
CA LEU A 211 3.34 -5.76 30.18
C LEU A 211 3.93 -5.36 31.54
N ALA A 212 5.24 -5.20 31.62
CA ALA A 212 5.85 -4.52 32.76
C ALA A 212 5.44 -3.02 32.75
N PRO A 213 5.48 -2.30 33.88
CA PRO A 213 5.31 -0.85 33.86
C PRO A 213 6.35 -0.19 32.94
N PHE A 214 5.90 0.75 32.11
CA PHE A 214 6.74 1.45 31.15
C PHE A 214 6.23 2.87 30.89
N GLU A 215 7.02 3.67 30.16
CA GLU A 215 6.60 4.98 29.68
C GLU A 215 6.85 5.09 28.18
N ILE A 216 5.97 5.79 27.47
CA ILE A 216 6.13 6.12 26.05
C ILE A 216 6.08 7.63 25.86
N ALA A 217 6.92 8.14 24.96
CA ALA A 217 6.93 9.54 24.62
C ALA A 217 5.60 9.99 24.00
N SER A 218 5.13 11.19 24.35
CA SER A 218 3.91 11.81 23.82
C SER A 218 4.02 12.27 22.36
N ARG A 219 5.24 12.26 21.80
CA ARG A 219 5.53 12.59 20.40
C ARG A 219 6.72 11.79 19.90
N LEU A 220 6.88 11.76 18.59
CA LEU A 220 8.05 11.19 17.91
C LEU A 220 9.29 12.08 18.13
N ALA A 221 10.47 11.47 17.94
CA ALA A 221 11.72 12.21 17.84
C ALA A 221 11.70 13.17 16.65
N THR A 222 12.26 14.35 16.83
CA THR A 222 12.28 15.42 15.83
C THR A 222 13.61 15.41 15.05
N ASN A 223 13.63 16.05 13.87
CA ASN A 223 14.88 16.22 13.13
C ASN A 223 15.95 16.97 13.93
N GLY A 224 15.54 17.93 14.79
CA GLY A 224 16.47 18.67 15.65
C GLY A 224 17.12 17.78 16.71
N GLU A 225 16.32 16.99 17.43
CA GLU A 225 16.82 16.03 18.42
C GLU A 225 17.68 14.92 17.76
N TYR A 226 17.32 14.50 16.55
CA TYR A 226 18.13 13.53 15.81
C TYR A 226 19.46 14.15 15.33
N LEU A 227 19.47 15.44 14.99
CA LEU A 227 20.71 16.16 14.66
C LEU A 227 21.63 16.26 15.88
N GLU A 228 21.10 16.53 17.08
CA GLU A 228 21.88 16.51 18.32
C GLU A 228 22.56 15.15 18.55
N PHE A 229 21.84 14.04 18.29
CA PHE A 229 22.42 12.69 18.31
C PHE A 229 23.58 12.53 17.31
N ILE A 230 23.43 13.03 16.09
CA ILE A 230 24.49 12.99 15.06
C ILE A 230 25.72 13.79 15.51
N GLU A 231 25.51 15.03 15.98
CA GLU A 231 26.57 15.95 16.38
C GLU A 231 27.34 15.44 17.61
N ALA A 232 26.67 14.77 18.53
CA ALA A 232 27.30 14.09 19.67
C ALA A 232 28.13 12.85 19.28
N GLY A 233 28.14 12.47 18.00
CA GLY A 233 28.89 11.34 17.49
C GLY A 233 28.13 10.02 17.53
N GLY A 234 26.80 10.03 17.51
CA GLY A 234 25.96 8.84 17.58
C GLY A 234 26.30 7.76 16.54
N TYR A 235 26.64 8.16 15.32
CA TYR A 235 27.10 7.24 14.24
C TYR A 235 28.58 6.81 14.35
N ARG A 236 29.31 7.29 15.36
CA ARG A 236 30.73 6.96 15.58
C ARG A 236 30.96 6.17 16.87
N ASP A 237 29.94 6.03 17.72
CA ASP A 237 30.02 5.25 18.96
C ASP A 237 29.31 3.90 18.79
N PRO A 238 30.04 2.79 18.66
CA PRO A 238 29.45 1.46 18.48
C PRO A 238 28.65 0.98 19.70
N ASN A 239 28.82 1.58 20.88
CA ASN A 239 28.07 1.18 22.08
C ASN A 239 26.59 1.56 22.00
N LEU A 240 26.21 2.41 21.04
CA LEU A 240 24.82 2.85 20.84
C LEU A 240 24.05 1.95 19.87
N TRP A 241 24.70 0.96 19.26
CA TRP A 241 24.13 0.16 18.18
C TRP A 241 24.01 -1.31 18.54
N LEU A 242 23.00 -1.96 17.94
CA LEU A 242 22.97 -3.42 17.86
C LEU A 242 24.12 -3.89 16.95
N ALA A 243 24.61 -5.11 17.14
CA ALA A 243 25.76 -5.62 16.41
C ALA A 243 25.54 -5.72 14.87
N GLU A 244 24.30 -5.84 14.41
CA GLU A 244 23.95 -5.84 12.97
C GLU A 244 23.71 -4.43 12.40
N GLY A 245 23.64 -3.41 13.25
CA GLY A 245 23.20 -2.05 12.91
C GLY A 245 24.29 -1.08 12.47
#